data_AF-A0AAV6DDD6-F1
#
_entry.id   AF-A0AAV6DDD6-F1
#
_cell.length_a   1.000
_cell.length_b   1.000
_cell.length_c   1.000
_cell.angle_alpha   90.00
_cell.angle_beta   90.00
_cell.angle_gamma   90.00
#
_symmetry.space_group_name_H-M   'P 1'
#
loop_
_entity.id
_entity.type
_entity.pdbx_description
1 polymer ?
#
loop_
_entity_poly.entity_id
_entity_poly.type
_entity_poly.pdbx_seq_one_letter_code
_entity_poly.pdbx_strand_id
1 'polypeptide(L)'
;MTHAQGDERSCTALDATRTWPLFVEPDIARSQEFLLRWSPDGGTFRDIVRQQWNFGPPDTIREAEDYRVDLGGATVLELTIVPDRSGGNARASLAQWRLAA
;
A
#
# COMPACT_ATOMS: atom_id res chain seq x y z
N MET A 1 27.71 32.77 1.75
CA MET A 1 27.40 31.35 2.04
C MET A 1 25.99 31.12 1.52
N THR A 2 25.88 30.45 0.37
CA THR A 2 24.66 30.38 -0.44
C THR A 2 23.61 29.49 0.23
N HIS A 3 22.44 30.05 0.57
CA HIS A 3 21.25 29.26 0.87
C HIS A 3 20.75 28.65 -0.44
N ALA A 4 20.97 27.36 -0.62
CA ALA A 4 20.27 26.58 -1.63
C ALA A 4 18.84 26.34 -1.09
N GLN A 5 17.91 27.16 -1.53
CA GLN A 5 16.48 26.89 -1.43
C GLN A 5 16.22 25.64 -2.30
N GLY A 6 16.08 24.49 -1.65
CA GLY A 6 15.66 23.26 -2.32
C GLY A 6 14.25 23.45 -2.87
N ASP A 7 14.08 23.13 -4.14
CA ASP A 7 12.83 23.09 -4.88
C ASP A 7 11.79 22.23 -4.14
N GLU A 8 10.94 22.88 -3.34
CA GLU A 8 9.72 22.30 -2.76
C GLU A 8 8.76 22.03 -3.92
N ARG A 9 8.92 20.85 -4.53
CA ARG A 9 7.93 20.33 -5.46
C ARG A 9 6.61 20.29 -4.72
N SER A 10 5.67 21.12 -5.15
CA SER A 10 4.30 21.12 -4.65
C SER A 10 3.67 19.76 -4.94
N CYS A 11 3.78 18.83 -4.00
CA CYS A 11 2.97 17.61 -4.00
C CYS A 11 1.52 18.07 -3.81
N THR A 12 0.73 18.02 -4.87
CA THR A 12 -0.72 18.25 -4.75
C THR A 12 -1.26 17.23 -3.76
N ALA A 13 -1.86 17.72 -2.68
CA ALA A 13 -2.46 16.88 -1.66
C ALA A 13 -3.64 16.11 -2.25
N LEU A 14 -3.74 14.82 -1.92
CA LEU A 14 -4.81 13.91 -2.32
C LEU A 14 -5.91 13.94 -1.26
N ASP A 15 -7.16 14.05 -1.69
CA ASP A 15 -8.32 13.71 -0.88
C ASP A 15 -8.90 12.39 -1.41
N ALA A 16 -8.82 11.33 -0.61
CA ALA A 16 -9.36 10.02 -0.98
C ALA A 16 -10.21 9.44 0.15
N THR A 17 -11.37 8.90 -0.23
CA THR A 17 -12.31 8.24 0.68
C THR A 17 -12.28 6.72 0.55
N ARG A 18 -11.64 6.19 -0.50
CA ARG A 18 -11.47 4.75 -0.72
C ARG A 18 -10.10 4.40 -1.26
N THR A 19 -9.64 3.21 -0.88
CA THR A 19 -8.44 2.58 -1.43
C THR A 19 -8.68 1.10 -1.66
N TRP A 20 -8.19 0.58 -2.78
CA TRP A 20 -8.41 -0.80 -3.20
C TRP A 20 -7.12 -1.41 -3.75
N PRO A 21 -6.40 -2.22 -2.95
CA PRO A 21 -5.30 -3.05 -3.43
C PRO A 21 -5.83 -4.37 -4.02
N LEU A 22 -5.23 -4.81 -5.13
CA LEU A 22 -5.37 -6.14 -5.69
C LEU A 22 -4.01 -6.80 -5.79
N PHE A 23 -3.84 -7.90 -5.07
CA PHE A 23 -2.65 -8.75 -5.14
C PHE A 23 -2.95 -10.02 -5.93
N VAL A 24 -1.94 -10.54 -6.62
CA VAL A 24 -2.04 -11.76 -7.42
C VAL A 24 -0.86 -12.67 -7.12
N GLU A 25 -1.13 -13.95 -6.89
CA GLU A 25 -0.13 -15.00 -6.68
C GLU A 25 -0.64 -16.30 -7.32
N PRO A 26 -0.23 -16.61 -8.55
CA PRO A 26 -0.71 -17.78 -9.27
C PRO A 26 0.12 -19.05 -9.04
N ASP A 27 1.30 -18.94 -8.41
CA ASP A 27 2.34 -19.97 -8.51
C ASP A 27 2.53 -20.74 -7.18
N ILE A 28 2.52 -20.04 -6.04
CA ILE A 28 2.94 -20.62 -4.76
C ILE A 28 1.92 -20.33 -3.65
N ALA A 29 1.59 -21.35 -2.86
CA ALA A 29 0.82 -21.15 -1.64
C ALA A 29 1.67 -20.45 -0.57
N ARG A 30 1.23 -19.30 -0.06
CA ARG A 30 1.94 -18.51 0.94
C ARG A 30 1.04 -17.57 1.72
N SER A 31 1.47 -17.19 2.91
CA SER A 31 0.86 -16.12 3.71
C SER A 31 1.61 -14.82 3.47
N GLN A 32 0.98 -13.88 2.78
CA GLN A 32 1.52 -12.54 2.54
C GLN A 32 0.91 -11.54 3.53
N GLU A 33 1.69 -10.57 4.00
CA GLU A 33 1.14 -9.42 4.73
C GLU A 33 1.41 -8.12 3.98
N PHE A 34 0.48 -7.18 4.07
CA PHE A 34 0.73 -5.81 3.69
C PHE A 34 0.29 -4.83 4.78
N LEU A 35 0.88 -3.65 4.75
CA LEU A 35 0.54 -2.50 5.56
C LEU A 35 0.36 -1.30 4.65
N LEU A 36 -0.82 -0.67 4.74
CA LEU A 36 -1.08 0.64 4.16
C LEU A 36 -0.93 1.72 5.23
N ARG A 37 -0.18 2.76 4.91
CA ARG A 37 -0.03 3.96 5.73
C ARG A 37 -0.21 5.20 4.88
N TRP A 38 -0.49 6.31 5.54
CA TRP A 38 -0.51 7.61 4.89
C TRP A 38 0.12 8.68 5.76
N SER A 39 0.49 9.79 5.12
CA SER A 39 0.95 10.98 5.79
C SER A 39 0.40 12.23 5.10
N PRO A 40 -0.15 13.21 5.84
CA PRO A 40 -0.53 14.50 5.28
C PRO A 40 0.69 15.37 4.96
N ASP A 41 1.82 15.17 5.63
CA ASP A 41 3.00 16.04 5.55
C ASP A 41 4.28 15.32 5.10
N GLY A 42 4.19 14.02 4.79
CA GLY A 42 5.33 13.17 4.46
C GLY A 42 6.25 12.83 5.66
N GLY A 43 5.94 13.34 6.86
CA GLY A 43 6.72 13.12 8.07
C GLY A 43 6.09 12.05 8.97
N THR A 44 4.90 12.35 9.52
CA THR A 44 4.23 11.41 10.43
C THR A 44 3.30 10.49 9.66
N PHE A 45 3.52 9.18 9.80
CA PHE A 45 2.69 8.16 9.18
C PHE A 45 1.62 7.63 10.13
N ARG A 46 0.42 7.42 9.58
CA ARG A 46 -0.72 6.81 10.24
C ARG A 46 -1.09 5.52 9.53
N ASP A 47 -1.28 4.45 10.29
CA ASP A 47 -1.73 3.16 9.75
C ASP A 47 -3.19 3.27 9.27
N ILE A 48 -3.45 2.75 8.07
CA ILE A 48 -4.80 2.58 7.51
C ILE A 48 -5.27 1.16 7.82
N VAL A 49 -4.52 0.17 7.34
CA VAL A 49 -4.83 -1.25 7.51
C VAL A 49 -3.54 -2.07 7.45
N ARG A 50 -3.45 -3.07 8.32
CA ARG A 50 -2.47 -4.16 8.22
C ARG A 50 -3.24 -5.45 8.05
N GLN A 51 -2.95 -6.20 7.00
CA GLN A 51 -3.68 -7.42 6.73
C GLN A 51 -2.78 -8.53 6.20
N GLN A 52 -3.13 -9.74 6.59
CA GLN A 52 -2.51 -10.97 6.10
C GLN A 52 -3.51 -11.69 5.19
N TRP A 53 -3.06 -12.07 4.01
CA TRP A 53 -3.82 -12.85 3.04
C TRP A 53 -3.08 -14.15 2.73
N ASN A 54 -3.85 -15.21 2.52
CA ASN A 54 -3.33 -16.55 2.26
C ASN A 54 -3.62 -16.91 0.81
N PHE A 55 -2.57 -16.97 0.01
CA PHE A 55 -2.64 -17.49 -1.34
C PHE A 55 -2.48 -18.99 -1.33
N GLY A 56 -3.24 -19.67 -2.18
CA GLY A 56 -3.24 -21.12 -2.31
C GLY A 56 -3.78 -21.50 -3.67
N PRO A 57 -2.93 -21.51 -4.72
CA PRO A 57 -3.34 -21.97 -6.04
C PRO A 57 -3.84 -23.42 -5.99
N PRO A 58 -4.86 -23.78 -6.79
CA PRO A 58 -5.54 -22.92 -7.75
C PRO A 58 -6.67 -22.04 -7.15
N ASP A 59 -7.02 -22.26 -5.89
CA ASP A 59 -8.25 -21.74 -5.30
C ASP A 59 -8.19 -20.24 -4.99
N THR A 60 -7.12 -19.82 -4.31
CA THR A 60 -6.93 -18.42 -3.88
C THR A 60 -5.68 -17.85 -4.54
N ILE A 61 -5.84 -17.33 -5.75
CA ILE A 61 -4.74 -16.72 -6.54
C ILE A 61 -4.83 -15.20 -6.65
N ARG A 62 -5.92 -14.61 -6.16
CA ARG A 62 -6.18 -13.16 -6.18
C ARG A 62 -6.85 -12.77 -4.88
N GLU A 63 -6.40 -11.67 -4.32
CA GLU A 63 -6.99 -11.10 -3.12
C GLU A 63 -7.13 -9.60 -3.30
N ALA A 64 -8.29 -9.06 -2.95
CA ALA A 64 -8.60 -7.65 -3.05
C ALA A 64 -9.68 -7.25 -2.06
N GLU A 65 -9.57 -6.04 -1.52
CA GLU A 65 -10.56 -5.51 -0.58
C GLU A 65 -10.70 -4.00 -0.76
N ASP A 66 -11.91 -3.48 -0.57
CA ASP A 66 -12.25 -2.07 -0.73
C ASP A 66 -12.36 -1.40 0.64
N TYR A 67 -11.34 -0.64 1.00
CA TYR A 67 -11.30 0.03 2.29
C TYR A 67 -11.85 1.43 2.18
N ARG A 68 -12.81 1.75 3.05
CA ARG A 68 -13.21 3.14 3.32
C ARG A 68 -12.16 3.79 4.21
N VAL A 69 -11.73 4.97 3.80
CA VAL A 69 -10.66 5.75 4.45
C VAL A 69 -11.06 7.22 4.49
N ASP A 70 -10.32 8.00 5.27
CA ASP A 70 -10.38 9.46 5.25
C ASP A 70 -8.95 9.98 5.16
N LEU A 71 -8.53 10.27 3.94
CA LEU A 71 -7.17 10.68 3.60
C LEU A 71 -7.12 12.15 3.21
N GLY A 72 -7.86 13.01 3.90
CA GLY A 72 -7.89 14.44 3.62
C GLY A 72 -6.50 15.07 3.65
N GLY A 73 -6.09 15.68 2.53
CA GLY A 73 -4.80 16.34 2.39
C GLY A 73 -3.59 15.41 2.41
N ALA A 74 -3.75 14.12 2.08
CA ALA A 74 -2.63 13.18 2.05
C ALA A 74 -1.59 13.58 1.01
N THR A 75 -0.32 13.71 1.42
CA THR A 75 0.80 13.96 0.50
C THR A 75 1.59 12.68 0.20
N VAL A 76 1.50 11.69 1.09
CA VAL A 76 2.11 10.37 0.89
C VAL A 76 1.11 9.26 1.22
N LEU A 77 1.06 8.28 0.32
CA LEU A 77 0.50 6.95 0.55
C LEU A 77 1.62 5.94 0.44
N GLU A 78 1.69 5.05 1.42
CA GLU A 78 2.76 4.05 1.50
C GLU A 78 2.16 2.65 1.63
N LEU A 79 2.70 1.72 0.86
CA LEU A 79 2.39 0.30 0.90
C LEU A 79 3.68 -0.46 1.21
N THR A 80 3.73 -1.11 2.37
CA THR A 80 4.79 -2.05 2.74
C THR A 80 4.26 -3.47 2.63
N ILE A 81 5.02 -4.36 1.99
CA ILE A 81 4.62 -5.77 1.80
C ILE A 81 5.68 -6.68 2.40
N VAL A 82 5.25 -7.64 3.22
CA VAL A 82 6.03 -8.83 3.59
C VAL A 82 5.56 -9.95 2.66
N PRO A 83 6.33 -10.32 1.63
CA PRO A 83 5.88 -11.27 0.61
C PRO A 83 5.51 -12.62 1.23
N ASP A 84 6.30 -13.13 2.15
CA ASP A 84 6.00 -14.39 2.83
C ASP A 84 6.34 -14.24 4.31
N ARG A 85 5.31 -14.38 5.15
CA ARG A 85 5.48 -14.30 6.61
C ARG A 85 6.26 -15.46 7.20
N SER A 86 6.45 -16.54 6.46
CA SER A 86 7.35 -17.63 6.85
C SER A 86 8.84 -17.26 6.69
N GLY A 87 9.15 -16.16 6.00
CA GLY A 87 10.52 -15.68 5.80
C GLY A 87 11.24 -16.29 4.59
N GLY A 88 10.53 -17.01 3.72
CA GLY A 88 11.07 -17.56 2.48
C GLY A 88 11.47 -16.48 1.46
N ASN A 89 12.26 -16.86 0.46
CA ASN A 89 12.56 -16.01 -0.69
C ASN A 89 11.33 -15.95 -1.60
N ALA A 90 10.49 -14.94 -1.40
CA ALA A 90 9.26 -14.73 -2.15
C ALA A 90 9.19 -13.31 -2.73
N ARG A 91 8.38 -13.16 -3.78
CA ARG A 91 8.06 -11.86 -4.38
C ARG A 91 6.56 -11.64 -4.31
N ALA A 92 6.16 -10.42 -4.00
CA ALA A 92 4.76 -10.01 -4.05
C ALA A 92 4.46 -9.32 -5.38
N SER A 93 3.29 -9.61 -5.95
CA SER A 93 2.78 -8.92 -7.14
C SER A 93 1.52 -8.14 -6.79
N LEU A 94 1.60 -6.82 -6.89
CA LEU A 94 0.46 -5.91 -6.81
C LEU A 94 -0.02 -5.64 -8.23
N ALA A 95 -1.19 -6.17 -8.60
CA ALA A 95 -1.72 -5.97 -9.94
C ALA A 95 -2.37 -4.59 -10.10
N GLN A 96 -3.05 -4.10 -9.05
CA GLN A 96 -3.67 -2.78 -9.07
C GLN A 96 -3.67 -2.18 -7.67
N TRP A 97 -3.54 -0.86 -7.62
CA TRP A 97 -3.82 -0.07 -6.44
C TRP A 97 -4.59 1.17 -6.86
N ARG A 98 -5.87 1.23 -6.46
CA ARG A 98 -6.80 2.28 -6.86
C ARG A 98 -7.13 3.15 -5.66
N LEU A 99 -7.33 4.43 -5.93
CA LEU A 99 -7.81 5.44 -4.99
C LEU A 99 -9.06 6.08 -5.59
N ALA A 100 -10.02 6.43 -4.73
CA ALA A 100 -11.19 7.19 -5.14
C ALA A 100 -11.49 8.27 -4.09
N ALA A 101 -11.99 9.41 -4.57
CA ALA A 101 -12.50 10.52 -3.78
C ALA A 101 -13.99 10.34 -3.49
#